data_AF-A0A0W0TC17-F1
#
_entry.id   AF-A0A0W0TC17-F1
#
_cell.length_a   1.000
_cell.length_b   1.000
_cell.length_c   1.000
_cell.angle_alpha   90.00
_cell.angle_beta   90.00
_cell.angle_gamma   90.00
#
_symmetry.space_group_name_H-M   'P 1'
#
loop_
_entity.id
_entity.type
_entity.pdbx_description
1 polymer ?
#
loop_
_entity_poly.entity_id
_entity_poly.type
_entity_poly.pdbx_seq_one_letter_code
_entity_poly.pdbx_strand_id
1 'polypeptide(L)'
;MTEYCIQAAMFKLPLFFGRFTHDFWVLREIKTNKMIAQLHGLATSRKSGQVVPIGYRSDHSLRAHCIVYDPQFAYQYRLPVGTYALPIHAYHTVYEEEDSVQQWMRAIEAVKAINHLNLDYPRGGFRVPLLATINSNSIYHTFAQVMNIPLHLFDGFFHIGIKASLYEQIKSSISSPENCS
;
A
#
# COMPACT_ATOMS: atom_id res chain seq x y z
N MET A 1 -10.21 21.86 10.64
CA MET A 1 -8.76 21.95 10.29
C MET A 1 -8.25 20.54 10.19
N THR A 2 -7.73 20.17 9.01
CA THR A 2 -7.22 18.81 8.76
C THR A 2 -6.05 18.48 9.69
N GLU A 3 -6.08 17.32 10.34
CA GLU A 3 -5.02 16.85 11.23
C GLU A 3 -4.03 15.90 10.54
N TYR A 4 -4.50 15.18 9.52
CA TYR A 4 -3.74 14.15 8.81
C TYR A 4 -3.83 14.33 7.31
N CYS A 5 -2.77 13.95 6.59
CA CYS A 5 -2.78 13.84 5.14
C CYS A 5 -2.36 12.44 4.68
N ILE A 6 -2.83 12.05 3.49
CA ILE A 6 -2.40 10.83 2.81
C ILE A 6 -1.45 11.21 1.68
N GLN A 7 -0.28 10.60 1.67
CA GLN A 7 0.75 10.83 0.68
C GLN A 7 0.98 9.56 -0.15
N ALA A 8 1.09 9.73 -1.45
CA ALA A 8 1.77 8.76 -2.29
C ALA A 8 3.28 8.83 -1.99
N ALA A 9 3.94 7.70 -1.91
CA ALA A 9 5.39 7.61 -1.71
C ALA A 9 5.99 6.54 -2.63
N MET A 10 7.24 6.72 -3.00
CA MET A 10 7.98 5.73 -3.77
C MET A 10 9.33 5.37 -3.15
N PHE A 11 9.67 4.09 -3.28
CA PHE A 11 10.99 3.54 -3.04
C PHE A 11 11.62 3.12 -4.37
N LYS A 12 12.78 3.70 -4.71
CA LYS A 12 13.55 3.32 -5.89
C LYS A 12 14.16 1.94 -5.69
N LEU A 13 13.86 1.03 -6.61
CA LEU A 13 14.48 -0.28 -6.63
C LEU A 13 15.91 -0.16 -7.15
N PRO A 14 16.90 -0.88 -6.57
CA PRO A 14 18.28 -0.87 -7.03
C PRO A 14 18.47 -1.72 -8.31
N LEU A 15 17.54 -1.61 -9.26
CA LEU A 15 17.49 -2.36 -10.51
C LEU A 15 17.48 -1.38 -11.69
N PHE A 16 18.12 -1.77 -12.80
CA PHE A 16 18.08 -1.07 -14.10
C PHE A 16 18.17 0.47 -14.00
N PHE A 17 19.31 0.98 -13.52
CA PHE A 17 19.59 2.41 -13.34
C PHE A 17 18.65 3.16 -12.37
N GLY A 18 17.94 2.45 -11.47
CA GLY A 18 17.15 3.07 -10.42
C GLY A 18 15.85 3.73 -10.90
N ARG A 19 15.36 3.34 -12.08
CA ARG A 19 14.12 3.88 -12.67
C ARG A 19 12.87 3.09 -12.32
N PHE A 20 13.00 1.93 -11.68
CA PHE A 20 11.85 1.14 -11.23
C PHE A 20 11.50 1.48 -9.79
N THR A 21 10.22 1.52 -9.48
CA THR A 21 9.75 1.91 -8.15
C THR A 21 8.81 0.88 -7.54
N HIS A 22 8.85 0.87 -6.21
CA HIS A 22 7.82 0.32 -5.36
C HIS A 22 7.04 1.50 -4.79
N ASP A 23 5.76 1.60 -5.14
CA ASP A 23 4.89 2.67 -4.66
C ASP A 23 4.08 2.20 -3.46
N PHE A 24 3.83 3.11 -2.53
CA PHE A 24 3.12 2.84 -1.29
C PHE A 24 2.44 4.11 -0.76
N TRP A 25 1.52 3.93 0.19
CA TRP A 25 0.80 5.05 0.81
C TRP A 25 1.36 5.35 2.19
N VAL A 26 1.36 6.62 2.57
CA VAL A 26 1.81 7.10 3.88
C VAL A 26 0.69 7.92 4.51
N LEU A 27 0.37 7.63 5.77
CA LEU A 27 -0.42 8.52 6.62
C LEU A 27 0.53 9.38 7.44
N ARG A 28 0.28 10.69 7.45
CA ARG A 28 1.12 11.65 8.15
C ARG A 28 0.26 12.65 8.92
N GLU A 29 0.69 12.97 10.13
CA GLU A 29 0.12 14.06 10.92
C GLU A 29 0.74 15.39 10.48
N ILE A 30 -0.10 16.41 10.25
CA ILE A 30 0.30 17.62 9.53
C ILE A 30 1.12 18.56 10.41
N LYS A 31 0.70 18.81 11.66
CA LYS A 31 1.29 19.86 12.51
C LYS A 31 2.74 19.57 12.89
N THR A 32 3.05 18.31 13.21
CA THR A 32 4.39 17.87 13.61
C THR A 32 5.14 17.19 12.46
N ASN A 33 4.50 17.06 11.29
CA ASN A 33 5.04 16.35 10.14
C ASN A 33 5.43 14.89 10.48
N LYS A 34 4.73 14.27 11.45
CA LYS A 34 5.06 12.93 11.95
C LYS A 34 4.48 11.85 11.05
N MET A 35 5.32 10.87 10.68
CA MET A 35 4.85 9.69 9.96
C MET A 35 4.09 8.77 10.91
N ILE A 36 2.84 8.48 10.57
CA ILE A 36 1.94 7.70 11.41
C ILE A 36 1.94 6.24 10.98
N ALA A 37 1.80 5.99 9.67
CA ALA A 37 1.73 4.64 9.14
C ALA A 37 2.13 4.58 7.66
N GLN A 38 2.43 3.37 7.19
CA GLN A 38 2.59 3.05 5.78
C GLN A 38 1.70 1.87 5.37
N LEU A 39 1.14 1.94 4.15
CA LEU A 39 0.36 0.87 3.52
C LEU A 39 1.09 0.39 2.25
N HIS A 40 1.39 -0.91 2.21
CA HIS A 40 2.21 -1.52 1.16
C HIS A 40 1.59 -2.80 0.59
N GLY A 41 1.93 -3.11 -0.66
CA GLY A 41 1.94 -4.49 -1.14
C GLY A 41 3.35 -5.05 -1.10
N LEU A 42 3.64 -6.03 -0.24
CA LEU A 42 4.98 -6.58 -0.07
C LEU A 42 5.04 -8.05 -0.45
N ALA A 43 6.23 -8.50 -0.85
CA ALA A 43 6.49 -9.92 -0.95
C ALA A 43 6.70 -10.48 0.45
N THR A 44 5.98 -11.55 0.78
CA THR A 44 6.04 -12.20 2.09
C THR A 44 6.24 -13.69 1.91
N SER A 45 7.29 -14.23 2.52
CA SER A 45 7.59 -15.65 2.51
C SER A 45 6.45 -16.43 3.13
N ARG A 46 5.86 -17.37 2.38
CA ARG A 46 4.81 -18.27 2.87
C ARG A 46 5.32 -19.18 3.99
N LYS A 47 6.63 -19.45 4.05
CA LYS A 47 7.26 -20.36 5.01
C LYS A 47 7.62 -19.71 6.34
N SER A 48 8.15 -18.49 6.29
CA SER A 48 8.71 -17.80 7.46
C SER A 48 7.92 -16.53 7.86
N GLY A 49 6.98 -16.07 7.03
CA GLY A 49 6.32 -14.79 7.22
C GLY A 49 7.23 -13.58 6.99
N GLN A 50 8.49 -13.79 6.61
CA GLN A 50 9.45 -12.72 6.39
C GLN A 50 9.04 -11.85 5.20
N VAL A 51 9.09 -10.54 5.42
CA VAL A 51 8.70 -9.53 4.44
C VAL A 51 9.92 -8.98 3.72
N VAL A 52 9.82 -8.80 2.41
CA VAL A 52 10.83 -8.14 1.58
C VAL A 52 10.17 -7.19 0.58
N PRO A 53 10.88 -6.14 0.11
CA PRO A 53 10.29 -5.12 -0.76
C PRO A 53 9.79 -5.69 -2.09
N ILE A 54 10.55 -6.60 -2.69
CA ILE A 54 10.25 -7.28 -3.95
C ILE A 54 10.56 -8.77 -3.82
N GLY A 55 9.69 -9.61 -4.36
CA GLY A 55 9.84 -11.05 -4.29
C GLY A 55 10.91 -11.58 -5.24
N TYR A 56 11.78 -12.46 -4.73
CA TYR A 56 12.86 -13.08 -5.49
C TYR A 56 12.87 -14.61 -5.40
N ARG A 57 12.03 -15.19 -4.53
CA ARG A 57 11.87 -16.63 -4.32
C ARG A 57 10.47 -17.09 -4.75
N SER A 58 10.36 -18.35 -5.12
CA SER A 58 9.09 -18.98 -5.53
C SER A 58 8.09 -19.15 -4.38
N ASP A 59 8.54 -19.13 -3.12
CA ASP A 59 7.67 -19.23 -1.95
C ASP A 59 7.13 -17.88 -1.47
N HIS A 60 7.38 -16.78 -2.19
CA HIS A 60 6.86 -15.47 -1.82
C HIS A 60 5.41 -15.29 -2.30
N SER A 61 4.54 -14.87 -1.38
CA SER A 61 3.18 -14.41 -1.65
C SER A 61 3.14 -12.88 -1.72
N LEU A 62 2.21 -12.33 -2.50
CA LEU A 62 1.86 -10.92 -2.44
C LEU A 62 0.90 -10.70 -1.28
N ARG A 63 1.29 -9.83 -0.34
CA ARG A 63 0.49 -9.49 0.84
C ARG A 63 0.36 -7.98 0.96
N ALA A 64 -0.84 -7.54 1.32
CA ALA A 64 -1.08 -6.19 1.82
C ALA A 64 -0.63 -6.08 3.28
N HIS A 65 -0.01 -4.95 3.63
CA HIS A 65 0.44 -4.65 4.98
C HIS A 65 0.12 -3.21 5.34
N CYS A 66 -0.40 -2.99 6.55
CA CYS A 66 -0.42 -1.68 7.21
C CYS A 66 0.59 -1.71 8.36
N ILE A 67 1.60 -0.86 8.32
CA ILE A 67 2.58 -0.71 9.39
C ILE A 67 2.33 0.61 10.08
N VAL A 68 1.83 0.57 11.32
CA VAL A 68 1.62 1.76 12.15
C VAL A 68 2.85 1.96 13.03
N TYR A 69 3.42 3.16 13.00
CA TYR A 69 4.61 3.53 13.77
C TYR A 69 4.28 4.29 15.04
N ASP A 70 3.21 5.08 15.01
CA ASP A 70 2.82 5.92 16.13
C ASP A 70 2.04 5.10 17.18
N PRO A 71 2.54 4.95 18.43
CA PRO A 71 1.87 4.16 19.45
C PRO A 71 0.53 4.73 19.90
N GLN A 72 0.37 6.06 19.87
CA GLN A 72 -0.87 6.71 20.30
C GLN A 72 -2.00 6.46 19.29
N PHE A 73 -1.71 6.63 18.00
CA PHE A 73 -2.60 6.29 16.90
C PHE A 73 -2.93 4.80 16.91
N ALA A 74 -1.92 3.94 17.07
CA ALA A 74 -2.11 2.50 17.17
C ALA A 74 -3.07 2.13 18.32
N TYR A 75 -2.87 2.73 19.51
CA TYR A 75 -3.75 2.54 20.65
C TYR A 75 -5.19 3.02 20.36
N GLN A 76 -5.34 4.24 19.84
CA GLN A 76 -6.63 4.84 19.52
C GLN A 76 -7.47 3.98 18.57
N TYR A 77 -6.83 3.41 17.54
CA TYR A 77 -7.50 2.60 16.51
C TYR A 77 -7.39 1.09 16.72
N ARG A 78 -6.84 0.64 17.87
CA ARG A 78 -6.64 -0.78 18.22
C ARG A 78 -5.84 -1.55 17.16
N LEU A 79 -4.81 -0.91 16.62
CA LEU A 79 -3.91 -1.46 15.62
C LEU A 79 -2.58 -1.90 16.26
N PRO A 80 -1.90 -2.93 15.72
CA PRO A 80 -0.57 -3.28 16.18
C PRO A 80 0.45 -2.23 15.73
N VAL A 81 1.45 -1.94 16.59
CA VAL A 81 2.63 -1.17 16.21
C VAL A 81 3.61 -2.08 15.48
N GLY A 82 4.21 -1.58 14.40
CA GLY A 82 5.23 -2.30 13.64
C GLY A 82 6.48 -1.44 13.40
N THR A 83 7.56 -2.11 12.98
CA THR A 83 8.89 -1.50 12.82
C THR A 83 9.42 -1.56 11.38
N TYR A 84 8.77 -2.32 10.51
CA TYR A 84 9.17 -2.39 9.11
C TYR A 84 8.85 -1.09 8.38
N ALA A 85 9.85 -0.48 7.74
CA ALA A 85 9.66 0.72 6.94
C ALA A 85 10.49 0.65 5.67
N LEU A 86 9.90 1.10 4.56
CA LEU A 86 10.66 1.38 3.34
C LEU A 86 11.16 2.83 3.38
N PRO A 87 12.39 3.09 2.90
CA PRO A 87 12.87 4.45 2.66
C PRO A 87 11.94 5.19 1.69
N ILE A 88 11.58 6.42 2.02
CA ILE A 88 10.84 7.31 1.13
C ILE A 88 11.86 8.08 0.30
N HIS A 89 11.93 7.80 -1.00
CA HIS A 89 12.82 8.52 -1.92
C HIS A 89 12.14 9.73 -2.57
N ALA A 90 10.83 9.70 -2.71
CA ALA A 90 9.98 10.85 -3.02
C ALA A 90 8.57 10.60 -2.50
N TYR A 91 7.82 11.67 -2.30
CA TYR A 91 6.42 11.64 -1.89
C TYR A 91 5.65 12.81 -2.48
N HIS A 92 4.33 12.70 -2.49
CA HIS A 92 3.39 13.74 -2.90
C HIS A 92 2.14 13.66 -2.01
N THR A 93 1.70 14.78 -1.44
CA THR A 93 0.43 14.84 -0.71
C THR A 93 -0.71 14.76 -1.71
N VAL A 94 -1.51 13.69 -1.62
CA VAL A 94 -2.61 13.38 -2.55
C VAL A 94 -3.96 13.80 -1.96
N TYR A 95 -4.10 13.70 -0.64
CA TYR A 95 -5.37 13.93 0.05
C TYR A 95 -5.14 14.60 1.41
N GLU A 96 -5.82 15.72 1.66
CA GLU A 96 -5.67 16.53 2.86
C GLU A 96 -7.04 17.09 3.33
N GLU A 97 -8.02 16.18 3.46
CA GLU A 97 -9.36 16.53 3.95
C GLU A 97 -9.58 16.01 5.38
N GLU A 98 -10.60 16.53 6.05
CA GLU A 98 -10.89 16.19 7.46
C GLU A 98 -11.15 14.69 7.69
N ASP A 99 -11.60 13.96 6.67
CA ASP A 99 -11.86 12.53 6.71
C ASP A 99 -10.66 11.65 6.28
N SER A 100 -9.44 12.22 6.17
CA SER A 100 -8.24 11.48 5.76
C SER A 100 -8.00 10.20 6.57
N VAL A 101 -8.24 10.24 7.89
CA VAL A 101 -8.13 9.03 8.73
C VAL A 101 -9.21 8.01 8.39
N GLN A 102 -10.44 8.44 8.12
CA GLN A 102 -11.52 7.54 7.71
C GLN A 102 -11.19 6.84 6.39
N GLN A 103 -10.66 7.56 5.40
CA GLN A 103 -10.23 6.97 4.14
C GLN A 103 -9.09 5.96 4.37
N TRP A 104 -8.12 6.30 5.22
CA TRP A 104 -7.06 5.37 5.61
C TRP A 104 -7.59 4.08 6.27
N MET A 105 -8.58 4.21 7.16
CA MET A 105 -9.20 3.04 7.82
C MET A 105 -9.89 2.11 6.83
N ARG A 106 -10.49 2.63 5.75
CA ARG A 106 -11.04 1.78 4.67
C ARG A 106 -9.96 0.90 4.03
N ALA A 107 -8.77 1.45 3.79
CA ALA A 107 -7.66 0.66 3.27
C ALA A 107 -7.16 -0.40 4.26
N ILE A 108 -7.18 -0.11 5.56
CA ILE A 108 -6.85 -1.10 6.60
C ILE A 108 -7.84 -2.27 6.56
N GLU A 109 -9.14 -2.01 6.43
CA GLU A 109 -10.15 -3.08 6.30
C GLU A 109 -9.90 -3.97 5.07
N ALA A 110 -9.48 -3.37 3.95
CA ALA A 110 -9.13 -4.10 2.74
C ALA A 110 -7.90 -5.00 2.86
N VAL A 111 -6.99 -4.76 3.82
CA VAL A 111 -5.77 -5.59 4.00
C VAL A 111 -6.13 -7.07 4.13
N LYS A 112 -7.15 -7.39 4.94
CA LYS A 112 -7.57 -8.79 5.15
C LYS A 112 -8.17 -9.39 3.88
N ALA A 113 -9.02 -8.64 3.17
CA ALA A 113 -9.63 -9.10 1.93
C ALA A 113 -8.59 -9.37 0.83
N ILE A 114 -7.64 -8.46 0.64
CA ILE A 114 -6.51 -8.64 -0.29
C ILE A 114 -5.70 -9.89 0.09
N ASN A 115 -5.37 -10.05 1.37
CA ASN A 115 -4.58 -11.18 1.84
C ASN A 115 -5.32 -12.52 1.71
N HIS A 116 -6.64 -12.53 1.69
CA HIS A 116 -7.44 -13.75 1.49
C HIS A 116 -7.34 -14.30 0.06
N LEU A 117 -7.08 -13.44 -0.93
CA LEU A 117 -6.83 -13.86 -2.33
C LEU A 117 -5.59 -14.76 -2.47
N ASN A 118 -4.71 -14.78 -1.47
CA ASN A 118 -3.57 -15.69 -1.36
C ASN A 118 -2.64 -15.70 -2.59
N LEU A 119 -2.43 -14.53 -3.19
CA LEU A 119 -1.73 -14.35 -4.45
C LEU A 119 -0.23 -14.69 -4.36
N ASP A 120 0.33 -15.26 -5.43
CA ASP A 120 1.78 -15.42 -5.58
C ASP A 120 2.44 -14.10 -5.95
N TYR A 121 3.64 -13.86 -5.40
CA TYR A 121 4.44 -12.70 -5.81
C TYR A 121 5.28 -13.05 -7.04
N PRO A 122 5.21 -12.28 -8.14
CA PRO A 122 6.02 -12.55 -9.32
C PRO A 122 7.50 -12.34 -9.04
N ARG A 123 8.35 -13.31 -9.39
CA ARG A 123 9.81 -13.20 -9.19
C ARG A 123 10.35 -11.97 -9.92
N GLY A 124 11.06 -11.11 -9.19
CA GLY A 124 11.56 -9.84 -9.71
C GLY A 124 10.50 -8.74 -9.83
N GLY A 125 9.27 -8.98 -9.39
CA GLY A 125 8.18 -8.00 -9.42
C GLY A 125 7.41 -7.91 -10.73
N PHE A 126 7.63 -8.81 -11.70
CA PHE A 126 6.90 -8.76 -12.98
C PHE A 126 6.67 -10.13 -13.62
N ARG A 127 5.68 -10.19 -14.53
CA ARG A 127 5.44 -11.31 -15.46
C ARG A 127 5.49 -10.81 -16.89
N VAL A 128 5.69 -11.73 -17.84
CA VAL A 128 5.50 -11.46 -19.28
C VAL A 128 4.16 -12.06 -19.68
N PRO A 129 3.24 -11.29 -20.30
CA PRO A 129 3.34 -9.88 -20.65
C PRO A 129 3.24 -8.93 -19.43
N LEU A 130 4.00 -7.83 -19.44
CA LEU A 130 4.10 -6.89 -18.31
C LEU A 130 2.74 -6.34 -17.83
N LEU A 131 1.81 -6.15 -18.76
CA LEU A 131 0.46 -5.64 -18.51
C LEU A 131 -0.39 -6.55 -17.61
N ALA A 132 -0.07 -7.84 -17.53
CA ALA A 132 -0.77 -8.80 -16.68
C ALA A 132 -0.14 -8.94 -15.28
N THR A 133 0.83 -8.08 -14.93
CA THR A 133 1.54 -8.19 -13.66
C THR A 133 0.65 -7.71 -12.50
N ILE A 134 0.35 -8.62 -11.57
CA ILE A 134 -0.14 -8.31 -10.23
C ILE A 134 1.05 -8.35 -9.26
N ASN A 135 1.39 -7.21 -8.65
CA ASN A 135 2.52 -7.06 -7.74
C ASN A 135 2.26 -5.98 -6.65
N SER A 136 3.32 -5.46 -6.04
CA SER A 136 3.26 -4.37 -5.06
C SER A 136 2.51 -3.13 -5.54
N ASN A 137 2.78 -2.67 -6.77
CA ASN A 137 2.17 -1.45 -7.29
C ASN A 137 0.69 -1.66 -7.67
N SER A 138 0.29 -2.91 -7.93
CA SER A 138 -1.14 -3.25 -8.07
C SER A 138 -1.88 -3.11 -6.74
N ILE A 139 -1.23 -3.43 -5.61
CA ILE A 139 -1.80 -3.17 -4.27
C ILE A 139 -1.87 -1.67 -3.98
N TYR A 140 -0.83 -0.91 -4.34
CA TYR A 140 -0.85 0.55 -4.26
C TYR A 140 -2.05 1.15 -5.01
N HIS A 141 -2.29 0.73 -6.26
CA HIS A 141 -3.47 1.14 -7.01
C HIS A 141 -4.78 0.70 -6.36
N THR A 142 -4.85 -0.55 -5.89
CA THR A 142 -6.02 -1.07 -5.18
C THR A 142 -6.39 -0.20 -3.99
N PHE A 143 -5.41 0.21 -3.18
CA PHE A 143 -5.66 1.08 -2.03
C PHE A 143 -6.17 2.46 -2.41
N ALA A 144 -5.72 3.06 -3.53
CA ALA A 144 -6.27 4.34 -4.00
C ALA A 144 -7.79 4.25 -4.21
N GLN A 145 -8.25 3.17 -4.83
CA GLN A 145 -9.67 2.93 -5.09
C GLN A 145 -10.45 2.64 -3.80
N VAL A 146 -9.89 1.86 -2.88
CA VAL A 146 -10.52 1.58 -1.57
C VAL A 146 -10.66 2.85 -0.72
N MET A 147 -9.64 3.71 -0.72
CA MET A 147 -9.65 4.99 -0.01
C MET A 147 -10.43 6.08 -0.76
N ASN A 148 -10.89 5.82 -1.98
CA ASN A 148 -11.52 6.81 -2.84
C ASN A 148 -10.69 8.10 -2.99
N ILE A 149 -9.38 7.97 -3.15
CA ILE A 149 -8.45 9.09 -3.37
C ILE A 149 -7.79 8.99 -4.76
N PRO A 150 -7.31 10.11 -5.34
CA PRO A 150 -6.62 10.07 -6.63
C PRO A 150 -5.41 9.14 -6.62
N LEU A 151 -5.23 8.37 -7.70
CA LEU A 151 -3.99 7.64 -7.92
C LEU A 151 -2.89 8.61 -8.38
N HIS A 152 -1.73 8.58 -7.73
CA HIS A 152 -0.58 9.39 -8.13
C HIS A 152 0.50 8.52 -8.77
N LEU A 153 1.18 9.05 -9.80
CA LEU A 153 2.32 8.42 -10.46
C LEU A 153 3.52 9.36 -10.37
N PHE A 154 4.71 8.81 -10.18
CA PHE A 154 5.94 9.59 -10.11
C PHE A 154 6.58 9.68 -11.50
N ASP A 155 6.54 10.87 -12.10
CA ASP A 155 7.07 11.08 -13.44
C ASP A 155 8.55 10.68 -13.57
N GLY A 156 8.87 10.05 -14.69
CA GLY A 156 10.24 9.55 -14.98
C GLY A 156 10.56 8.16 -14.41
N PHE A 157 9.60 7.49 -13.76
CA PHE A 157 9.77 6.14 -13.21
C PHE A 157 8.84 5.10 -13.85
N PHE A 158 9.27 3.83 -13.79
CA PHE A 158 8.52 2.68 -14.26
C PHE A 158 7.81 2.00 -13.09
N HIS A 159 6.48 2.11 -13.11
CA HIS A 159 5.58 1.54 -12.14
C HIS A 159 4.98 0.23 -12.68
N ILE A 160 5.76 -0.85 -12.71
CA ILE A 160 5.23 -2.14 -13.22
C ILE A 160 4.05 -2.57 -12.36
N GLY A 161 2.96 -3.02 -12.98
CA GLY A 161 1.75 -3.51 -12.29
C GLY A 161 0.76 -2.42 -11.90
N ILE A 162 1.09 -1.14 -12.13
CA ILE A 162 0.25 0.00 -11.73
C ILE A 162 -1.09 0.07 -12.45
N LYS A 163 -1.19 -0.46 -13.66
CA LYS A 163 -2.45 -0.49 -14.42
C LYS A 163 -3.44 -1.53 -13.89
N ALA A 164 -2.98 -2.48 -13.07
CA ALA A 164 -3.82 -3.51 -12.50
C ALA A 164 -4.26 -3.13 -11.09
N SER A 165 -5.47 -3.57 -10.73
CA SER A 165 -6.03 -3.42 -9.39
C SER A 165 -6.83 -4.67 -9.03
N LEU A 166 -6.90 -4.95 -7.73
CA LEU A 166 -7.69 -6.04 -7.15
C LEU A 166 -9.04 -5.55 -6.60
N TYR A 167 -9.36 -4.26 -6.73
CA TYR A 167 -10.56 -3.66 -6.12
C TYR A 167 -11.84 -4.43 -6.45
N GLU A 168 -12.08 -4.73 -7.73
CA GLU A 168 -13.26 -5.47 -8.17
C GLU A 168 -13.36 -6.88 -7.55
N GLN A 169 -12.23 -7.50 -7.20
CA GLN A 169 -12.19 -8.83 -6.58
C GLN A 169 -12.48 -8.77 -5.08
N ILE A 170 -12.19 -7.64 -4.43
CA ILE A 170 -12.35 -7.49 -2.97
C ILE A 170 -13.55 -6.66 -2.56
N LYS A 171 -14.19 -5.92 -3.49
CA LYS A 171 -15.23 -4.93 -3.18
C LYS A 171 -16.44 -5.50 -2.42
N SER A 172 -16.79 -6.76 -2.63
CA SER A 172 -17.88 -7.44 -1.91
C SER A 172 -17.47 -7.92 -0.50
N SER A 173 -16.17 -8.00 -0.22
CA SER A 173 -15.60 -8.46 1.05
C SER A 173 -15.24 -7.31 1.99
N ILE A 174 -15.28 -6.08 1.49
CA ILE A 174 -15.16 -4.85 2.29
C ILE A 174 -16.56 -4.26 2.46
N SER A 175 -16.88 -3.77 3.66
CA SER A 175 -18.21 -3.25 3.96
C SER A 175 -18.55 -2.10 3.01
N SER A 176 -19.62 -2.26 2.21
CA SER A 176 -20.13 -1.16 1.39
C SER A 176 -20.58 0.01 2.30
N PRO A 177 -20.26 1.28 1.97
CA PRO A 177 -20.72 2.44 2.72
C PRO A 177 -22.25 2.61 2.81
N GLU A 178 -23.03 1.78 2.11
CA GLU A 178 -24.48 1.97 1.90
C GLU A 178 -25.39 1.27 2.93
N ASN A 179 -24.85 0.56 3.92
CA ASN A 179 -25.65 -0.19 4.91
C ASN A 179 -25.67 0.43 6.32
N CYS A 180 -25.41 1.73 6.45
CA CYS A 180 -25.72 2.47 7.68
C CYS A 180 -26.92 3.39 7.42
N SER A 181 -28.12 2.82 7.50
CA SER A 181 -29.40 3.53 7.62
C SER A 181 -30.02 3.24 8.97
#